data_AF-A0A8S2PXV1-F1
#
_entry.id   AF-A0A8S2PXV1-F1
#
_cell.length_a   1.000
_cell.length_b   1.000
_cell.length_c   1.000
_cell.angle_alpha   90.00
_cell.angle_beta   90.00
_cell.angle_gamma   90.00
#
_symmetry.space_group_name_H-M   'P 1'
#
loop_
_entity.id
_entity.type
_entity.pdbx_description
1 polymer ?
#
loop_
_entity_poly.entity_id
_entity_poly.type
_entity_poly.pdbx_seq_one_letter_code
_entity_poly.pdbx_strand_id
1 'polypeptide(L)'
;MITTTTMTTKTYFSTYNFEQMLNIKFDPTFLPVAATSFTLFIFLYKVINPILSNLLIKDYKNFTDGQKIDWSTRINSSINSLTVGIICIYMMIADHGLEANPLLYKSYLLKTNLCIVIGYLLSDTAINIIHYKKIGDPFSMAHHLVSVYAFVHVLTLNVMPYFANFRLLAELSTP
;
A
#
# COMPACT_ATOMS: atom_id res chain seq x y z
N MET A 1 -4.99 37.69 20.05
CA MET A 1 -3.71 36.96 20.22
C MET A 1 -3.65 35.89 19.13
N ILE A 2 -3.39 36.30 17.89
CA ILE A 2 -3.41 35.46 16.67
C ILE A 2 -2.17 35.86 15.87
N THR A 3 -0.98 35.49 16.36
CA THR A 3 0.26 35.89 15.68
C THR A 3 1.45 34.96 15.96
N THR A 4 1.21 33.66 16.07
CA THR A 4 2.29 32.68 16.32
C THR A 4 2.30 31.48 15.38
N THR A 5 1.29 31.29 14.53
CA THR A 5 1.19 30.09 13.68
C THR A 5 1.85 30.24 12.30
N THR A 6 1.98 31.48 11.79
CA THR A 6 2.51 31.76 10.44
C THR A 6 4.04 31.80 10.35
N MET A 7 4.75 32.06 11.45
CA MET A 7 6.22 32.06 11.42
C MET A 7 6.80 30.65 11.45
N THR A 8 6.19 29.71 12.20
CA THR A 8 6.68 28.33 12.31
C THR A 8 6.62 27.59 10.98
N THR A 9 5.53 27.74 10.22
CA THR A 9 5.36 27.06 8.92
C THR A 9 6.37 27.50 7.87
N LYS A 10 6.71 28.80 7.81
CA LYS A 10 7.74 29.30 6.89
C LYS A 10 9.12 28.74 7.23
N THR A 11 9.44 28.58 8.52
CA THR A 11 10.74 28.05 8.95
C THR A 11 10.88 26.56 8.63
N TYR A 12 9.84 25.74 8.84
CA TYR A 12 9.85 24.29 8.56
C TYR A 12 10.09 23.94 7.08
N PHE A 13 9.48 24.68 6.14
CA PHE A 13 9.76 24.49 4.72
C PHE A 13 11.10 25.13 4.30
N SER A 14 11.58 26.15 5.01
CA SER A 14 12.88 26.78 4.70
C SER A 14 14.09 25.94 5.15
N THR A 15 13.96 25.13 6.20
CA THR A 15 15.04 24.24 6.68
C THR A 15 15.13 22.93 5.89
N TYR A 16 14.06 22.53 5.20
CA TYR A 16 14.19 21.60 4.07
C TYR A 16 14.76 22.37 2.88
N ASN A 17 16.09 22.41 2.79
CA ASN A 17 16.76 22.99 1.63
C ASN A 17 16.15 22.36 0.38
N PHE A 18 15.66 23.20 -0.53
CA PHE A 18 15.16 22.80 -1.85
C PHE A 18 16.15 21.83 -2.55
N GLU A 19 17.45 21.99 -2.28
CA GLU A 19 18.54 21.08 -2.63
C GLU A 19 18.38 19.60 -2.20
N GLN A 20 17.76 19.31 -1.04
CA GLN A 20 17.44 17.93 -0.62
C GLN A 20 16.26 17.35 -1.41
N MET A 21 15.30 18.19 -1.80
CA MET A 21 14.22 17.77 -2.71
C MET A 21 14.70 17.63 -4.16
N LEU A 22 15.78 18.32 -4.54
CA LEU A 22 16.41 18.21 -5.87
C LEU A 22 17.40 17.04 -5.97
N ASN A 23 18.05 16.65 -4.87
CA ASN A 23 18.94 15.48 -4.81
C ASN A 23 18.17 14.19 -4.49
N ILE A 24 17.12 13.90 -5.27
CA ILE A 24 16.37 12.65 -5.16
C ILE A 24 17.27 11.50 -5.59
N LYS A 25 17.70 10.69 -4.62
CA LYS A 25 18.33 9.40 -4.89
C LYS A 25 17.33 8.30 -4.58
N PHE A 26 17.07 7.44 -5.56
CA PHE A 26 16.30 6.23 -5.35
C PHE A 26 17.06 5.34 -4.35
N ASP A 27 16.41 5.01 -3.25
CA ASP A 27 16.93 4.10 -2.24
C ASP A 27 16.38 2.69 -2.52
N PRO A 28 17.19 1.75 -3.06
CA PRO A 28 16.73 0.42 -3.42
C PRO A 28 16.52 -0.49 -2.20
N THR A 29 16.83 -0.04 -0.98
CA THR A 29 16.82 -0.88 0.24
C THR A 29 15.50 -1.64 0.44
N PHE A 30 14.37 -1.04 0.07
CA PHE A 30 13.05 -1.64 0.26
C PHE A 30 12.48 -2.31 -0.99
N LEU A 31 13.16 -2.23 -2.14
CA LEU A 31 12.72 -2.88 -3.37
C LEU A 31 12.54 -4.41 -3.21
N PRO A 32 13.41 -5.14 -2.48
CA PRO A 32 13.19 -6.55 -2.21
C PRO A 32 11.88 -6.85 -1.46
N VAL A 33 11.42 -5.95 -0.59
CA VAL A 33 10.14 -6.11 0.12
C VAL A 33 8.97 -6.04 -0.86
N ALA A 34 8.98 -5.05 -1.76
CA ALA A 34 7.93 -4.91 -2.77
C ALA A 34 7.94 -6.11 -3.75
N ALA A 35 9.11 -6.56 -4.19
CA ALA A 35 9.25 -7.73 -5.05
C ALA A 35 8.76 -9.02 -4.35
N THR A 36 9.13 -9.19 -3.07
CA THR A 36 8.68 -10.35 -2.28
C THR A 36 7.17 -10.33 -2.09
N SER A 37 6.58 -9.18 -1.76
CA SER A 37 5.13 -9.01 -1.65
C SER A 37 4.44 -9.34 -2.98
N PHE A 38 4.92 -8.80 -4.10
CA PHE A 38 4.40 -9.12 -5.43
C PHE A 38 4.40 -10.64 -5.69
N THR A 39 5.55 -11.30 -5.51
CA THR A 39 5.66 -12.74 -5.74
C THR A 39 4.77 -13.55 -4.79
N LEU A 40 4.68 -13.13 -3.52
CA LEU A 40 3.83 -13.76 -2.52
C LEU A 40 2.36 -13.69 -2.93
N PHE A 41 1.85 -12.53 -3.33
CA PHE A 41 0.44 -12.41 -3.72
C PHE A 41 0.11 -13.15 -5.02
N ILE A 42 1.05 -13.24 -5.97
CA ILE A 42 0.90 -14.13 -7.14
C ILE A 42 0.86 -15.60 -6.71
N PHE A 43 1.71 -16.01 -5.78
CA PHE A 43 1.72 -17.37 -5.25
C PHE A 43 0.44 -17.69 -4.46
N LEU A 44 -0.04 -16.77 -3.63
CA LEU A 44 -1.31 -16.88 -2.92
C LEU A 44 -2.47 -17.07 -3.92
N TYR A 45 -2.53 -16.23 -4.95
CA TYR A 45 -3.55 -16.31 -6.00
C TYR A 45 -3.53 -17.65 -6.75
N LYS A 46 -2.35 -18.09 -7.21
CA LYS A 46 -2.24 -19.28 -8.08
C LYS A 46 -2.32 -20.61 -7.34
N VAL A 47 -1.83 -20.66 -6.09
CA VAL A 47 -1.58 -21.93 -5.39
C VAL A 47 -2.41 -22.02 -4.13
N ILE A 48 -2.24 -21.09 -3.19
CA ILE A 48 -2.81 -21.22 -1.85
C ILE A 48 -4.33 -21.02 -1.87
N ASN A 49 -4.82 -19.98 -2.56
CA ASN A 49 -6.25 -19.67 -2.59
C ASN A 49 -7.08 -20.79 -3.20
N PRO A 50 -6.73 -21.39 -4.36
CA PRO A 50 -7.48 -22.51 -4.92
C PRO A 50 -7.46 -23.75 -4.02
N ILE A 51 -6.33 -24.06 -3.37
CA ILE A 51 -6.22 -25.22 -2.47
C ILE A 51 -7.11 -25.01 -1.24
N LEU A 52 -6.94 -23.89 -0.53
CA LEU A 52 -7.70 -23.62 0.69
C LEU A 52 -9.19 -23.44 0.40
N SER A 53 -9.56 -22.77 -0.69
CA SER A 53 -10.97 -22.57 -1.04
C SER A 53 -11.66 -23.88 -1.38
N ASN A 54 -11.00 -24.80 -2.09
CA ASN A 54 -11.55 -26.14 -2.36
C ASN A 54 -11.73 -26.98 -1.08
N LEU A 55 -10.87 -26.78 -0.07
CA LEU A 55 -10.92 -27.52 1.20
C LEU A 55 -11.97 -26.94 2.16
N LEU A 56 -12.05 -25.61 2.25
CA LEU A 56 -12.85 -24.92 3.27
C LEU A 56 -14.25 -24.54 2.80
N ILE A 57 -14.43 -24.28 1.50
CA ILE A 57 -15.67 -23.74 0.94
C ILE A 57 -16.34 -24.80 0.05
N LYS A 58 -17.43 -25.38 0.56
CA LYS A 58 -18.16 -26.47 -0.11
C LYS A 58 -18.59 -26.12 -1.54
N ASP A 59 -19.07 -24.91 -1.75
CA ASP A 59 -19.62 -24.46 -3.04
C ASP A 59 -18.55 -24.00 -4.03
N TYR A 60 -17.28 -23.84 -3.62
CA TYR A 60 -16.22 -23.36 -4.51
C TYR A 60 -15.99 -24.27 -5.72
N LYS A 61 -16.27 -25.56 -5.58
CA LYS A 61 -16.20 -26.53 -6.68
C LYS A 61 -17.18 -26.21 -7.82
N ASN A 62 -18.32 -25.61 -7.48
CA ASN A 62 -19.39 -25.25 -8.41
C ASN A 62 -19.18 -23.88 -9.05
N PHE A 63 -18.15 -23.13 -8.65
CA PHE A 63 -17.87 -21.81 -9.21
C PHE A 63 -17.42 -21.93 -10.67
N THR A 64 -17.95 -21.04 -11.50
CA THR A 64 -17.41 -20.76 -12.83
C THR A 64 -15.98 -20.22 -12.73
N ASP A 65 -15.22 -20.27 -13.82
CA ASP A 65 -13.85 -19.73 -13.83
C ASP A 65 -13.80 -18.24 -13.45
N GLY A 66 -14.78 -17.45 -13.89
CA GLY A 66 -14.86 -16.03 -13.54
C GLY A 66 -15.05 -15.83 -12.03
N GLN A 67 -15.95 -16.61 -11.42
CA GLN A 67 -16.18 -16.57 -9.97
C GLN A 67 -14.97 -17.04 -9.17
N LYS A 68 -14.22 -18.04 -9.65
CA LYS A 68 -12.98 -18.49 -8.98
C LYS A 68 -11.91 -17.40 -9.00
N ILE A 69 -11.77 -16.70 -10.13
CA ILE A 69 -10.83 -15.59 -10.26
C ILE A 69 -11.22 -14.45 -9.33
N ASP A 70 -12.47 -13.97 -9.40
CA ASP A 70 -12.99 -12.89 -8.53
C ASP A 70 -12.89 -13.26 -7.04
N TRP A 71 -13.21 -14.50 -6.68
CA TRP A 71 -13.04 -15.00 -5.33
C TRP A 71 -11.59 -14.94 -4.85
N SER A 72 -10.65 -15.42 -5.67
CA SER A 72 -9.23 -15.44 -5.31
C SER A 72 -8.60 -14.04 -5.25
N THR A 73 -9.04 -13.09 -6.07
CA THR A 73 -8.58 -11.69 -5.99
C THR A 73 -9.14 -10.99 -4.75
N ARG A 74 -10.41 -11.24 -4.39
CA ARG A 74 -11.00 -10.72 -3.14
C ARG A 74 -10.30 -11.23 -1.89
N ILE A 75 -9.97 -12.52 -1.84
CA ILE A 75 -9.17 -13.07 -0.72
C ILE A 75 -7.82 -12.35 -0.60
N ASN A 76 -7.12 -12.16 -1.72
CA ASN A 76 -5.85 -11.44 -1.72
C ASN A 76 -6.01 -10.00 -1.23
N SER A 77 -7.02 -9.28 -1.70
CA SER A 77 -7.37 -7.93 -1.25
C SER A 77 -7.58 -7.89 0.26
N SER A 78 -8.38 -8.81 0.81
CA SER A 78 -8.68 -8.88 2.23
C SER A 78 -7.44 -9.20 3.08
N ILE A 79 -6.55 -10.09 2.60
CA ILE A 79 -5.28 -10.38 3.28
C ILE A 79 -4.40 -9.13 3.30
N ASN A 80 -4.29 -8.42 2.17
CA ASN A 80 -3.51 -7.19 2.08
C ASN A 80 -4.08 -6.11 3.01
N SER A 81 -5.36 -5.79 2.91
CA SER A 81 -6.00 -4.72 3.68
C SER A 81 -5.87 -4.96 5.18
N LEU A 82 -6.06 -6.21 5.64
CA LEU A 82 -5.87 -6.57 7.04
C LEU A 82 -4.40 -6.44 7.48
N THR A 83 -3.46 -6.94 6.66
CA THR A 83 -2.03 -6.89 6.97
C THR A 83 -1.55 -5.44 7.11
N VAL A 84 -1.82 -4.62 6.09
CA VAL A 84 -1.34 -3.23 6.06
C VAL A 84 -2.09 -2.37 7.07
N GLY A 85 -3.37 -2.66 7.29
CA GLY A 85 -4.21 -1.97 8.27
C GLY A 85 -3.78 -2.20 9.71
N ILE A 86 -3.47 -3.44 10.10
CA ILE A 86 -2.93 -3.74 11.43
C ILE A 86 -1.63 -2.99 11.68
N ILE A 87 -0.72 -2.95 10.69
CA ILE A 87 0.53 -2.22 10.80
C ILE A 87 0.27 -0.70 10.89
N CYS A 88 -0.70 -0.17 10.14
CA CYS A 88 -1.09 1.25 10.23
C CYS A 88 -1.60 1.62 11.63
N ILE A 89 -2.49 0.79 12.19
CA ILE A 89 -3.04 0.98 13.54
C ILE A 89 -1.91 0.94 14.58
N TYR A 90 -1.01 -0.04 14.47
CA TYR A 90 0.16 -0.12 15.34
C TYR A 90 1.01 1.15 15.28
N MET A 91 1.33 1.65 14.08
CA MET A 91 2.10 2.89 13.94
C MET A 91 1.38 4.11 14.53
N MET A 92 0.05 4.20 14.39
CA MET A 92 -0.72 5.31 14.98
C MET A 92 -0.72 5.31 16.52
N ILE A 93 -0.62 4.13 17.14
CA ILE A 93 -0.67 4.01 18.61
C ILE A 93 0.73 4.06 19.22
N ALA A 94 1.72 3.45 18.56
CA ALA A 94 3.03 3.16 19.15
C ALA A 94 4.20 3.99 18.55
N ASP A 95 4.08 4.52 17.33
CA ASP A 95 5.15 5.30 16.69
C ASP A 95 4.99 6.79 17.01
N HIS A 96 5.31 7.18 18.24
CA HIS A 96 5.21 8.58 18.69
C HIS A 96 6.05 9.55 17.85
N GLY A 97 7.10 9.07 17.17
CA GLY A 97 7.91 9.89 16.26
C GLY A 97 7.15 10.32 15.00
N LEU A 98 6.26 9.44 14.51
CA LEU A 98 5.37 9.71 13.38
C LEU A 98 4.32 10.78 13.73
N GLU A 99 3.78 10.73 14.93
CA GLU A 99 2.83 11.76 15.44
C GLU A 99 3.53 13.10 15.68
N ALA A 100 4.72 13.08 16.28
CA ALA A 100 5.47 14.29 16.60
C ALA A 100 5.99 15.03 15.34
N ASN A 101 6.27 14.31 14.25
CA ASN A 101 6.82 14.87 13.02
C ASN A 101 6.03 14.39 11.79
N PRO A 102 4.75 14.79 11.64
CA PRO A 102 3.81 14.18 10.69
C PRO A 102 4.19 14.41 9.22
N LEU A 103 4.93 15.49 8.95
CA LEU A 103 5.37 15.85 7.61
C LEU A 103 6.70 15.20 7.23
N LEU A 104 7.61 14.98 8.18
CA LEU A 104 9.03 14.72 7.88
C LEU A 104 9.60 13.77 8.94
N TYR A 105 9.37 12.48 8.73
CA TYR A 105 9.80 11.43 9.64
C TYR A 105 10.20 10.17 8.87
N LYS A 106 11.32 9.56 9.28
CA LYS A 106 11.85 8.36 8.65
C LYS A 106 11.44 7.13 9.46
N SER A 107 10.27 6.57 9.16
CA SER A 107 9.81 5.31 9.73
C SER A 107 10.15 4.14 8.79
N TYR A 108 11.07 3.26 9.21
CA TYR A 108 11.38 2.03 8.48
C TYR A 108 10.15 1.11 8.38
N LEU A 109 9.34 1.07 9.44
CA LEU A 109 8.12 0.25 9.46
C LEU A 109 7.09 0.75 8.45
N LEU A 110 6.88 2.07 8.36
CA LEU A 110 6.01 2.66 7.33
C LEU A 110 6.52 2.32 5.93
N LYS A 111 7.82 2.51 5.66
CA LYS A 111 8.39 2.21 4.35
C LYS A 111 8.21 0.74 3.96
N THR A 112 8.42 -0.17 4.91
CA THR A 112 8.13 -1.60 4.73
C THR A 112 6.65 -1.81 4.40
N ASN A 113 5.73 -1.20 5.14
CA ASN A 113 4.30 -1.33 4.91
C ASN A 113 3.86 -0.79 3.54
N LEU A 114 4.41 0.36 3.12
CA LEU A 114 4.21 0.94 1.79
C LEU A 114 4.71 0.00 0.68
N CYS A 115 5.85 -0.67 0.89
CA CYS A 115 6.36 -1.64 -0.08
C CYS A 115 5.51 -2.91 -0.14
N ILE A 116 4.95 -3.37 0.99
CA ILE A 116 4.01 -4.48 1.02
C ILE A 116 2.79 -4.16 0.15
N VAL A 117 2.13 -3.01 0.38
CA VAL A 117 0.94 -2.63 -0.40
C VAL A 117 1.29 -2.38 -1.87
N ILE A 118 2.44 -1.77 -2.20
CA ILE A 118 2.85 -1.59 -3.60
C ILE A 118 3.00 -2.95 -4.30
N GLY A 119 3.68 -3.91 -3.66
CA GLY A 119 3.85 -5.25 -4.23
C GLY A 119 2.51 -5.94 -4.49
N TYR A 120 1.59 -5.83 -3.53
CA TYR A 120 0.22 -6.31 -3.69
C TYR A 120 -0.50 -5.62 -4.87
N LEU A 121 -0.55 -4.28 -4.91
CA LEU A 121 -1.25 -3.52 -5.95
C LEU A 121 -0.73 -3.84 -7.35
N LEU A 122 0.58 -4.02 -7.49
CA LEU A 122 1.20 -4.46 -8.74
C LEU A 122 0.77 -5.89 -9.12
N SER A 123 0.71 -6.81 -8.15
CA SER A 123 0.26 -8.18 -8.39
C SER A 123 -1.21 -8.24 -8.78
N ASP A 124 -2.07 -7.46 -8.11
CA ASP A 124 -3.51 -7.42 -8.38
C ASP A 124 -3.79 -6.79 -9.74
N THR A 125 -3.07 -5.70 -10.07
CA THR A 125 -3.12 -5.10 -11.42
C THR A 125 -2.68 -6.09 -12.49
N ALA A 126 -1.63 -6.88 -12.26
CA ALA A 126 -1.18 -7.89 -13.21
C ALA A 126 -2.24 -8.99 -13.42
N ILE A 127 -2.85 -9.49 -12.34
CA ILE A 127 -3.94 -10.48 -12.40
C ILE A 127 -5.15 -9.90 -13.16
N ASN A 128 -5.52 -8.66 -12.86
CA ASN A 128 -6.63 -7.94 -13.50
C ASN A 128 -6.38 -7.79 -15.01
N ILE A 129 -5.18 -7.38 -15.43
CA ILE A 129 -4.80 -7.29 -16.85
C ILE A 129 -4.90 -8.66 -17.54
N ILE A 130 -4.39 -9.73 -16.91
CA ILE A 130 -4.44 -11.09 -17.47
C ILE A 130 -5.90 -11.57 -17.64
N HIS A 131 -6.77 -11.21 -16.70
CA HIS A 131 -8.17 -11.65 -16.67
C HIS A 131 -9.16 -10.52 -16.97
N TYR A 132 -8.74 -9.51 -17.74
CA TYR A 132 -9.50 -8.27 -17.93
C TYR A 132 -10.91 -8.51 -18.49
N LYS A 133 -11.05 -9.49 -19.40
CA LYS A 133 -12.36 -9.86 -19.96
C LYS A 133 -13.36 -10.42 -18.93
N LYS A 134 -12.88 -10.90 -17.77
CA LYS A 134 -13.68 -11.56 -16.73
C LYS A 134 -13.91 -10.65 -15.52
N ILE A 135 -12.89 -9.92 -15.08
CA ILE A 135 -12.90 -9.13 -13.84
C ILE A 135 -12.37 -7.69 -14.02
N GLY A 136 -12.21 -7.24 -15.26
CA GLY A 136 -11.63 -5.94 -15.56
C GLY A 136 -12.45 -4.78 -15.02
N ASP A 137 -11.81 -3.88 -14.28
CA ASP A 137 -12.39 -2.60 -13.85
C ASP A 137 -11.38 -1.46 -14.09
N PRO A 138 -11.63 -0.56 -15.06
CA PRO A 138 -10.74 0.57 -15.32
C PRO A 138 -10.58 1.52 -14.13
N PHE A 139 -11.59 1.64 -13.25
CA PHE A 139 -11.49 2.51 -12.07
C PHE A 139 -10.56 1.91 -11.01
N SER A 140 -10.66 0.60 -10.74
CA SER A 140 -9.68 -0.10 -9.89
C SER A 140 -8.26 -0.01 -10.45
N MET A 141 -8.07 -0.17 -11.77
CA MET A 141 -6.74 -0.03 -12.38
C MET A 141 -6.17 1.37 -12.18
N ALA A 142 -6.96 2.41 -12.46
CA ALA A 142 -6.54 3.80 -12.24
C ALA A 142 -6.23 4.06 -10.76
N HIS A 143 -7.07 3.55 -9.86
CA HIS A 143 -6.85 3.62 -8.42
C HIS A 143 -5.51 2.99 -8.01
N HIS A 144 -5.20 1.78 -8.48
CA HIS A 144 -3.93 1.11 -8.17
C HIS A 144 -2.73 1.92 -8.67
N LEU A 145 -2.77 2.42 -9.90
CA LEU A 145 -1.68 3.19 -10.48
C LEU A 145 -1.43 4.49 -9.72
N VAL A 146 -2.49 5.23 -9.37
CA VAL A 146 -2.39 6.46 -8.59
C VAL A 146 -1.87 6.17 -7.18
N SER A 147 -2.37 5.11 -6.52
CA SER A 147 -1.90 4.69 -5.20
C SER A 147 -0.42 4.30 -5.21
N VAL A 148 0.03 3.49 -6.18
CA VAL A 148 1.45 3.14 -6.36
C VAL A 148 2.30 4.38 -6.58
N TYR A 149 1.88 5.29 -7.46
CA TYR A 149 2.58 6.54 -7.71
C TYR A 149 2.75 7.40 -6.45
N ALA A 150 1.67 7.55 -5.67
CA ALA A 150 1.69 8.30 -4.42
C ALA A 150 2.60 7.67 -3.37
N PHE A 151 2.56 6.34 -3.20
CA PHE A 151 3.41 5.65 -2.23
C PHE A 151 4.89 5.66 -2.64
N VAL A 152 5.20 5.53 -3.93
CA VAL A 152 6.57 5.69 -4.45
C VAL A 152 7.11 7.10 -4.18
N HIS A 153 6.27 8.14 -4.30
CA HIS A 153 6.64 9.51 -3.93
C HIS A 153 7.01 9.63 -2.45
N VAL A 154 6.21 9.05 -1.55
CA VAL A 154 6.50 9.06 -0.11
C VAL A 154 7.80 8.31 0.19
N LEU A 155 8.04 7.16 -0.46
CA LEU A 155 9.26 6.37 -0.30
C LEU A 155 10.52 7.11 -0.75
N THR A 156 10.45 7.83 -1.86
CA THR A 156 11.60 8.54 -2.46
C THR A 156 11.88 9.87 -1.77
N LEU A 157 10.85 10.66 -1.50
CA LEU A 157 11.00 12.00 -0.94
C LEU A 157 11.04 12.03 0.60
N ASN A 158 10.57 10.97 1.27
CA ASN A 158 10.44 10.91 2.74
C ASN A 158 9.56 12.03 3.31
N VAL A 159 8.55 12.46 2.56
CA VAL A 159 7.60 13.52 2.94
C VAL A 159 6.21 12.97 3.19
N MET A 160 5.48 13.62 4.10
CA MET A 160 4.11 13.32 4.50
C MET A 160 3.86 11.87 4.97
N PRO A 161 4.76 11.25 5.77
CA PRO A 161 4.63 9.86 6.20
C PRO A 161 3.37 9.60 7.02
N TYR A 162 2.95 10.55 7.87
CA TYR A 162 1.73 10.38 8.67
C TYR A 162 0.49 10.32 7.78
N PHE A 163 0.39 11.19 6.78
CA PHE A 163 -0.71 11.20 5.83
C PHE A 163 -0.71 9.94 4.95
N ALA A 164 0.46 9.44 4.57
CA ALA A 164 0.59 8.17 3.86
C ALA A 164 0.05 7.01 4.72
N ASN A 165 0.43 6.95 6.00
CA ASN A 165 -0.09 5.95 6.94
C ASN A 165 -1.61 6.06 7.12
N PHE A 166 -2.12 7.28 7.33
CA PHE A 166 -3.55 7.52 7.51
C PHE A 166 -4.36 7.18 6.26
N ARG A 167 -3.85 7.52 5.07
CA ARG A 167 -4.47 7.12 3.80
C ARG A 167 -4.44 5.60 3.62
N LEU A 168 -3.33 4.94 3.96
CA LEU A 168 -3.20 3.49 3.86
C LEU A 168 -4.14 2.76 4.82
N LEU A 169 -4.45 3.34 5.98
CA LEU A 169 -5.46 2.81 6.90
C LEU A 169 -6.83 2.67 6.23
N ALA A 170 -7.18 3.56 5.29
CA ALA A 170 -8.45 3.51 4.58
C ALA A 170 -8.63 2.24 3.74
N GLU A 171 -7.55 1.53 3.39
CA GLU A 171 -7.63 0.24 2.69
C GLU A 171 -8.41 -0.81 3.50
N LEU A 172 -8.51 -0.69 4.83
CA LEU A 172 -9.36 -1.56 5.67
C LEU A 172 -10.85 -1.46 5.31
N SER A 173 -11.28 -0.35 4.69
CA SER A 173 -12.67 -0.16 4.27
C SER A 173 -13.00 -0.77 2.92
N THR A 174 -12.00 -1.26 2.19
CA THR A 174 -12.12 -1.89 0.87
C THR A 174 -11.48 -3.28 0.86
N PRO A 175 -11.99 -4.25 1.66
CA PRO A 175 -11.45 -5.60 1.73
C PRO A 175 -11.74 -6.45 0.49
#